data_AF-F9WPR9-F1
#
_entry.id   AF-F9WPR9-F1
#
_cell.length_a   1.000
_cell.length_b   1.000
_cell.length_c   1.000
_cell.angle_alpha   90.00
_cell.angle_beta   90.00
_cell.angle_gamma   90.00
#
_symmetry.space_group_name_H-M   'P 1'
#
loop_
_entity.id
_entity.type
_entity.pdbx_description
1 polymer ?
#
loop_
_entity_poly.entity_id
_entity_poly.type
_entity_poly.pdbx_seq_one_letter_code
_entity_poly.pdbx_strand_id
1 'polypeptide(L)'
;MLTKETQKLRMQTSTELVREIPVSCESVLNAKCCLVVSGEAGMPFFMCVVDGLPENFWSYDEVNYSPWPLEVNRQAPRNGRLEITVVSSEDGWPYTRLKNETASVDNNAGIGRGGVLNAPTSNYVYIRREVVRVWYLVEKAMRAWYIERKLAKPRTCIVIGTPGIGKSFSCGSFLLHQLVHYDGGVVDVVAYFVSKYCYVIHNARPGVPGRVVKYSDKRAAVSKINEIASCKSGFVIVDISKKGQFPPEELSTKSWPTAVLTPPDVNHYEQWVKDREW
;
A
#
# COMPACT_ATOMS: atom_id res chain seq x y z
N MET A 1 51.77 8.82 -7.88
CA MET A 1 51.02 8.34 -9.06
C MET A 1 50.54 6.91 -8.82
N LEU A 2 49.45 6.71 -8.08
CA LEU A 2 48.96 5.36 -7.75
C LEU A 2 47.46 5.32 -7.41
N THR A 3 46.67 6.24 -7.99
CA THR A 3 45.26 6.44 -7.61
C THR A 3 44.25 6.17 -8.72
N LYS A 4 44.68 5.96 -9.96
CA LYS A 4 43.76 5.72 -11.09
C LYS A 4 43.53 4.24 -11.41
N GLU A 5 44.48 3.36 -11.13
CA GLU A 5 44.34 1.93 -11.47
C GLU A 5 43.57 1.15 -10.40
N THR A 6 43.67 1.54 -9.12
CA THR A 6 42.95 0.90 -8.01
C THR A 6 41.44 1.17 -8.03
N GLN A 7 40.99 2.28 -8.64
CA GLN A 7 39.56 2.55 -8.86
C GLN A 7 38.99 1.78 -10.05
N LYS A 8 39.82 1.42 -11.03
CA LYS A 8 39.37 0.68 -12.23
C LYS A 8 39.12 -0.80 -11.94
N LEU A 9 39.83 -1.38 -10.97
CA LEU A 9 39.66 -2.77 -10.54
C LEU A 9 38.45 -3.03 -9.63
N ARG A 10 37.80 -2.00 -9.06
CA ARG A 10 36.53 -2.17 -8.31
C ARG A 10 35.28 -2.15 -9.19
N MET A 11 35.42 -1.86 -10.49
CA MET A 11 34.30 -1.85 -11.46
C MET A 11 34.20 -3.14 -12.30
N GLN A 12 35.07 -4.13 -12.07
CA GLN A 12 35.03 -5.41 -12.79
C GLN A 12 34.89 -6.57 -11.81
N THR A 13 33.70 -6.72 -11.24
CA THR A 13 33.18 -8.04 -10.90
C THR A 13 31.70 -8.05 -11.22
N SER A 14 31.38 -8.85 -12.22
CA SER A 14 30.12 -8.92 -12.96
C SER A 14 28.98 -9.54 -12.17
N THR A 15 27.85 -8.87 -12.12
CA THR A 15 26.52 -9.50 -12.15
C THR A 15 25.60 -8.51 -12.87
N GLU A 16 24.80 -8.99 -13.84
CA GLU A 16 24.01 -8.19 -14.76
C GLU A 16 23.28 -7.00 -14.10
N LEU A 17 23.36 -5.84 -14.75
CA LEU A 17 22.82 -4.56 -14.31
C LEU A 17 21.30 -4.61 -14.09
N VAL A 18 20.88 -5.02 -12.90
CA VAL A 18 19.62 -4.59 -12.30
C VAL A 18 19.69 -3.07 -12.20
N ARG A 19 18.92 -2.36 -13.04
CA ARG A 19 18.83 -0.89 -12.96
C ARG A 19 18.06 -0.50 -11.69
N GLU A 20 18.77 -0.44 -10.57
CA GLU A 20 18.29 0.24 -9.37
C GLU A 20 18.20 1.74 -9.70
N ILE A 21 16.98 2.26 -9.80
CA ILE A 21 16.74 3.69 -10.01
C ILE A 21 16.43 4.28 -8.64
N PRO A 22 17.28 5.19 -8.10
CA PRO A 22 16.93 5.97 -6.91
C PRO A 22 15.61 6.69 -7.15
N VAL A 23 14.66 6.52 -6.23
CA VAL A 23 13.26 6.86 -6.49
C VAL A 23 12.90 8.13 -5.74
N SER A 24 12.27 9.08 -6.41
CA SER A 24 11.60 10.23 -5.78
C SER A 24 10.31 9.81 -5.03
N CYS A 25 10.26 8.63 -4.39
CA CYS A 25 9.18 8.24 -3.47
C CYS A 25 9.71 8.03 -2.05
N GLU A 26 10.93 8.50 -1.77
CA GLU A 26 11.53 8.40 -0.44
C GLU A 26 10.75 9.18 0.61
N SER A 27 10.04 10.26 0.23
CA SER A 27 9.15 10.98 1.13
C SER A 27 7.96 10.18 1.66
N VAL A 28 7.66 8.99 1.12
CA VAL A 28 6.70 8.05 1.76
C VAL A 28 7.17 7.66 3.17
N LEU A 29 8.49 7.55 3.37
CA LEU A 29 9.10 7.27 4.68
C LEU A 29 8.91 8.42 5.68
N ASN A 30 8.59 9.63 5.20
CA ASN A 30 8.37 10.84 6.01
C ASN A 30 6.92 11.38 5.86
N ALA A 31 6.02 10.56 5.32
CA ALA A 31 4.65 10.97 5.06
C ALA A 31 3.92 11.32 6.37
N LYS A 32 3.04 12.32 6.30
CA LYS A 32 2.31 12.87 7.44
C LYS A 32 0.81 12.58 7.35
N CYS A 33 0.15 12.54 8.50
CA CYS A 33 -1.30 12.42 8.58
C CYS A 33 -1.94 13.77 8.93
N CYS A 34 -3.09 14.04 8.34
CA CYS A 34 -3.96 15.17 8.64
C CYS A 34 -5.36 14.64 8.88
N LEU A 35 -6.10 15.26 9.78
CA LEU A 35 -7.45 14.88 10.14
C LEU A 35 -8.40 15.99 9.74
N VAL A 36 -9.52 15.60 9.15
CA VAL A 36 -10.66 16.48 8.92
C VAL A 36 -11.70 16.16 9.97
N VAL A 37 -11.99 17.13 10.81
CA VAL A 37 -12.86 17.01 11.97
C VAL A 37 -14.07 17.92 11.77
N SER A 38 -15.27 17.40 12.03
CA SER A 38 -16.49 18.17 12.05
C SER A 38 -16.50 19.13 13.23
N GLY A 39 -16.90 20.38 12.95
CA GLY A 39 -17.21 21.34 13.99
C GLY A 39 -18.44 20.93 14.80
N GLU A 40 -18.72 21.67 15.87
CA GLU A 40 -20.02 21.56 16.55
C GLU A 40 -21.18 21.92 15.62
N ALA A 41 -22.41 21.58 16.00
CA ALA A 41 -23.59 21.90 15.21
C ALA A 41 -23.61 23.40 14.87
N GLY A 42 -23.52 23.73 13.57
CA GLY A 42 -23.44 25.12 13.08
C GLY A 42 -22.04 25.68 12.86
N MET A 43 -20.97 24.93 13.16
CA MET A 43 -19.58 25.31 12.91
C MET A 43 -19.01 24.62 11.65
N PRO A 44 -18.11 25.29 10.90
CA PRO A 44 -17.49 24.69 9.72
C PRO A 44 -16.56 23.53 10.10
N PHE A 45 -16.25 22.68 9.12
CA PHE A 45 -15.18 21.69 9.24
C PHE A 45 -13.84 22.39 9.45
N PHE A 46 -12.96 21.77 10.23
CA PHE A 46 -11.58 22.21 10.39
C PHE A 46 -10.61 21.06 10.14
N MET A 47 -9.39 21.42 9.74
CA MET A 47 -8.32 20.47 9.46
C MET A 47 -7.22 20.60 10.51
N CYS A 48 -6.85 19.48 11.13
CA CYS A 48 -5.75 19.40 12.07
C CYS A 48 -4.64 18.53 11.48
N VAL A 49 -3.40 19.01 11.50
CA VAL A 49 -2.23 18.21 11.12
C VAL A 49 -1.74 17.48 12.37
N VAL A 50 -1.48 16.18 12.26
CA VAL A 50 -0.99 15.35 13.36
C VAL A 50 0.23 14.58 12.87
N ASP A 51 1.29 14.55 13.69
CA ASP A 51 2.39 13.64 13.41
C ASP A 51 2.01 12.23 13.92
N GLY A 52 2.13 11.21 13.06
CA GLY A 52 1.75 9.83 13.38
C GLY A 52 0.24 9.54 13.30
N LEU A 53 -0.16 8.38 13.85
CA LEU A 53 -1.57 8.00 13.98
C LEU A 53 -2.15 8.71 15.22
N PRO A 54 -3.24 9.48 15.10
CA PRO A 54 -3.79 10.23 16.23
C PRO A 54 -4.44 9.33 17.28
N GLU A 55 -4.44 9.78 18.55
CA GLU A 55 -5.18 9.12 19.63
C GLU A 55 -6.69 8.98 19.35
N ASN A 56 -7.25 9.89 18.55
CA ASN A 56 -8.67 9.92 18.17
C ASN A 56 -8.95 9.27 16.81
N PHE A 57 -8.11 8.32 16.36
CA PHE A 57 -8.39 7.56 15.15
C PHE A 57 -9.58 6.61 15.35
N TRP A 58 -10.32 6.27 14.28
CA TRP A 58 -11.43 5.33 14.41
C TRP A 58 -10.94 3.99 14.95
N SER A 59 -11.57 3.51 16.02
CA SER A 59 -11.21 2.22 16.63
C SER A 59 -11.62 1.04 15.76
N TYR A 60 -11.07 -0.14 16.04
CA TYR A 60 -11.49 -1.36 15.33
C TYR A 60 -12.99 -1.60 15.46
N ASP A 61 -13.56 -1.48 16.65
CA ASP A 61 -14.99 -1.72 16.88
C ASP A 61 -15.87 -0.71 16.14
N GLU A 62 -15.42 0.54 15.99
CA GLU A 62 -16.13 1.58 15.24
C GLU A 62 -16.15 1.33 13.74
N VAL A 63 -15.09 0.76 13.17
CA VAL A 63 -14.99 0.49 11.73
C VAL A 63 -15.39 -0.93 11.38
N ASN A 64 -15.37 -1.88 12.31
CA ASN A 64 -15.73 -3.28 12.10
C ASN A 64 -17.26 -3.46 12.06
N TYR A 65 -17.90 -2.70 11.19
CA TYR A 65 -19.33 -2.73 10.95
C TYR A 65 -19.61 -3.35 9.58
N SER A 66 -20.41 -4.40 9.56
CA SER A 66 -20.91 -5.01 8.31
C SER A 66 -22.44 -4.85 8.30
N PRO A 67 -23.00 -3.97 7.45
CA PRO A 67 -24.44 -3.81 7.37
C PRO A 67 -25.08 -5.10 6.87
N TRP A 68 -26.29 -5.37 7.32
CA TRP A 68 -27.11 -6.42 6.72
C TRP A 68 -27.37 -6.09 5.24
N PRO A 69 -27.56 -7.10 4.36
CA PRO A 69 -27.83 -6.85 2.94
C PRO A 69 -28.99 -5.87 2.67
N LEU A 70 -29.99 -5.83 3.55
CA LEU A 70 -31.14 -4.92 3.45
C LEU A 70 -30.84 -3.50 3.96
N GLU A 71 -29.71 -3.30 4.63
CA GLU A 71 -29.30 -2.04 5.25
C GLU A 71 -28.07 -1.43 4.58
N VAL A 72 -27.62 -1.97 3.44
CA VAL A 72 -26.45 -1.46 2.70
C VAL A 72 -26.56 0.01 2.28
N ASN A 73 -27.79 0.52 2.17
CA ASN A 73 -28.08 1.92 1.87
C ASN A 73 -28.14 2.82 3.11
N ARG A 74 -28.16 2.25 4.32
CA ARG A 74 -28.13 3.04 5.55
C ARG A 74 -26.72 3.52 5.81
N GLN A 75 -26.62 4.76 6.29
CA GLN A 75 -25.35 5.30 6.76
C GLN A 75 -24.87 4.47 7.96
N ALA A 76 -23.63 4.00 7.90
CA ALA A 76 -23.01 3.33 9.04
C ALA A 76 -23.03 4.24 10.28
N PRO A 77 -23.25 3.71 11.49
CA PRO A 77 -23.18 4.50 12.72
C PRO A 77 -21.88 5.29 12.81
N ARG A 78 -21.99 6.58 13.12
CA ARG A 78 -20.85 7.48 13.27
C ARG A 78 -20.76 7.95 14.71
N ASN A 79 -19.63 7.65 15.33
CA ASN A 79 -19.25 8.17 16.63
C ASN A 79 -18.10 9.17 16.43
N GLY A 80 -18.11 10.25 17.21
CA GLY A 80 -17.06 11.26 17.17
C GLY A 80 -17.17 12.26 16.02
N ARG A 81 -16.17 13.14 15.94
CA ARG A 81 -16.11 14.25 14.98
C ARG A 81 -15.18 13.97 13.79
N LEU A 82 -14.42 12.88 13.78
CA LEU A 82 -13.49 12.55 12.69
C LEU A 82 -14.27 12.09 11.44
N GLU A 83 -14.11 12.82 10.34
CA GLU A 83 -14.80 12.54 9.07
C GLU A 83 -13.90 11.85 8.04
N ILE A 84 -12.68 12.36 7.87
CA ILE A 84 -11.71 11.88 6.89
C ILE A 84 -10.31 12.01 7.48
N THR A 85 -9.46 11.02 7.21
CA THR A 85 -8.01 11.17 7.38
C THR A 85 -7.37 11.42 6.03
N VAL A 86 -6.38 12.29 5.97
CA VAL A 86 -5.62 12.59 4.76
C VAL A 86 -4.16 12.24 5.04
N VAL A 87 -3.55 11.45 4.18
CA VAL A 87 -2.11 11.16 4.28
C VAL A 87 -1.40 11.91 3.17
N SER A 88 -0.35 12.66 3.52
CA SER A 88 0.41 13.49 2.61
C SER A 88 1.85 13.03 2.49
N SER A 89 2.35 12.90 1.26
CA SER A 89 3.75 12.65 0.94
C SER A 89 4.25 13.77 0.03
N GLU A 90 5.39 14.37 0.34
CA GLU A 90 5.92 15.55 -0.37
C GLU A 90 6.17 15.28 -1.86
N ASP A 91 6.72 14.12 -2.17
CA ASP A 91 6.90 13.69 -3.55
C ASP A 91 5.66 12.98 -4.11
N GLY A 92 4.69 12.64 -3.27
CA GLY A 92 3.53 11.82 -3.63
C GLY A 92 3.76 10.32 -3.44
N TRP A 93 2.89 9.51 -4.05
CA TRP A 93 2.75 8.09 -3.75
C TRP A 93 3.12 7.22 -4.95
N PRO A 94 3.57 5.97 -4.72
CA PRO A 94 3.87 5.02 -5.81
C PRO A 94 2.73 4.89 -6.83
N TYR A 95 1.47 4.90 -6.37
CA TYR A 95 0.29 4.86 -7.23
C TYR A 95 0.05 6.19 -7.97
N THR A 96 0.12 7.34 -7.28
CA THR A 96 -0.21 8.65 -7.88
C THR A 96 0.83 9.13 -8.90
N ARG A 97 2.02 8.52 -8.90
CA ARG A 97 3.11 8.80 -9.85
C ARG A 97 3.03 8.02 -11.16
N LEU A 98 2.03 7.15 -11.32
CA LEU A 98 1.76 6.50 -12.59
C LEU A 98 1.17 7.53 -13.56
N LYS A 99 2.02 8.31 -14.24
CA LYS A 99 1.59 9.24 -15.30
C LYS A 99 0.80 8.47 -16.37
N ASN A 100 -0.39 8.96 -16.71
CA ASN A 100 -1.13 8.71 -17.96
C ASN A 100 -1.37 7.25 -18.43
N GLU A 101 -1.06 6.21 -17.64
CA GLU A 101 -1.40 4.82 -18.02
C GLU A 101 -2.91 4.51 -17.87
N THR A 102 -3.68 5.41 -17.27
CA THR A 102 -5.13 5.35 -17.03
C THR A 102 -5.99 6.06 -18.08
N ALA A 103 -5.43 6.42 -19.24
CA ALA A 103 -6.24 6.89 -20.37
C ALA A 103 -7.26 5.83 -20.83
N SER A 104 -7.09 4.56 -20.45
CA SER A 104 -7.82 3.41 -21.01
C SER A 104 -8.55 2.53 -19.99
N VAL A 105 -8.88 3.04 -18.79
CA VAL A 105 -9.84 2.32 -17.92
C VAL A 105 -11.18 3.02 -18.04
N ASP A 106 -12.16 2.33 -18.63
CA ASP A 106 -13.58 2.70 -18.65
C ASP A 106 -14.09 2.78 -17.20
N ASN A 107 -13.78 3.88 -16.53
CA ASN A 107 -14.27 4.20 -15.21
C ASN A 107 -15.51 5.08 -15.39
N ASN A 108 -16.56 4.83 -14.61
CA ASN A 108 -17.81 5.60 -14.60
C ASN A 108 -17.64 7.09 -14.20
N ALA A 109 -16.41 7.59 -14.05
CA ALA A 109 -16.08 8.98 -13.72
C ALA A 109 -16.00 9.88 -14.97
N GLY A 110 -16.96 9.73 -15.90
CA GLY A 110 -17.02 10.52 -17.14
C GLY A 110 -17.27 12.02 -16.93
N ILE A 111 -17.75 12.42 -15.74
CA ILE A 111 -18.09 13.80 -15.41
C ILE A 111 -17.41 14.13 -14.08
N GLY A 112 -16.30 14.87 -14.12
CA GLY A 112 -15.50 15.17 -12.93
C GLY A 112 -14.01 15.37 -13.18
N ARG A 113 -13.53 15.09 -14.40
CA ARG A 113 -12.16 15.40 -14.89
C ARG A 113 -11.86 16.91 -14.98
N GLY A 114 -12.48 17.77 -14.17
CA GLY A 114 -12.28 19.22 -14.17
C GLY A 114 -11.68 19.80 -12.89
N GLY A 115 -11.30 18.98 -11.89
CA GLY A 115 -10.79 19.50 -10.62
C GLY A 115 -10.06 18.49 -9.76
N VAL A 116 -9.16 19.01 -8.90
CA VAL A 116 -8.39 18.45 -7.76
C VAL A 116 -7.63 17.13 -7.99
N LEU A 117 -8.21 16.14 -8.66
CA LEU A 117 -7.63 14.81 -8.95
C LEU A 117 -6.84 14.75 -10.28
N ASN A 118 -6.87 15.82 -11.08
CA ASN A 118 -6.08 15.97 -12.31
C ASN A 118 -4.69 16.56 -12.08
N ALA A 119 -4.32 16.87 -10.84
CA ALA A 119 -2.97 17.27 -10.54
C ALA A 119 -2.03 16.11 -10.92
N PRO A 120 -0.98 16.34 -11.74
CA PRO A 120 -0.11 15.28 -12.27
C PRO A 120 0.59 14.43 -11.19
N THR A 121 0.51 14.86 -9.93
CA THR A 121 0.92 14.14 -8.73
C THR A 121 0.02 14.59 -7.57
N SER A 122 -0.96 13.78 -7.15
CA SER A 122 -1.63 14.04 -5.86
C SER A 122 -0.70 13.61 -4.74
N ASN A 123 -0.24 14.58 -3.96
CA ASN A 123 0.53 14.36 -2.74
C ASN A 123 -0.35 13.87 -1.59
N TYR A 124 -1.67 14.11 -1.69
CA TYR A 124 -2.66 13.79 -0.68
C TYR A 124 -3.46 12.56 -1.05
N VAL A 125 -3.73 11.72 -0.06
CA VAL A 125 -4.56 10.52 -0.15
C VAL A 125 -5.62 10.54 0.94
N TYR A 126 -6.89 10.42 0.53
CA TYR A 126 -8.04 10.49 1.44
C TYR A 126 -8.43 9.10 1.93
N ILE A 127 -8.52 8.94 3.24
CA ILE A 127 -8.75 7.68 3.97
C ILE A 127 -10.13 7.73 4.60
N ARG A 128 -10.93 6.72 4.29
CA ARG A 128 -12.27 6.51 4.85
C ARG A 128 -12.26 5.37 5.87
N ARG A 129 -13.30 5.30 6.69
CA ARG A 129 -13.52 4.23 7.69
C ARG A 129 -13.28 2.82 7.14
N GLU A 130 -13.77 2.54 5.94
CA GLU A 130 -13.61 1.23 5.31
C GLU A 130 -12.15 0.87 5.02
N VAL A 131 -11.32 1.86 4.68
CA VAL A 131 -9.88 1.66 4.45
C VAL A 131 -9.16 1.39 5.77
N VAL A 132 -9.59 2.04 6.86
CA VAL A 132 -9.09 1.78 8.21
C VAL A 132 -9.49 0.38 8.69
N ARG A 133 -10.72 -0.07 8.39
CA ARG A 133 -11.16 -1.45 8.64
C ARG A 133 -10.25 -2.46 7.96
N VAL A 134 -9.91 -2.23 6.69
CA VAL A 134 -8.96 -3.08 5.95
C VAL A 134 -7.60 -3.12 6.64
N TRP A 135 -7.08 -1.97 7.06
CA TRP A 135 -5.82 -1.91 7.81
C TRP A 135 -5.85 -2.78 9.07
N TYR A 136 -6.87 -2.68 9.92
CA TYR A 136 -6.94 -3.51 11.13
C TYR A 136 -7.00 -5.01 10.83
N LEU A 137 -7.69 -5.43 9.76
CA LEU A 137 -7.71 -6.82 9.35
C LEU A 137 -6.33 -7.31 8.86
N VAL A 138 -5.64 -6.46 8.10
CA VAL A 138 -4.27 -6.72 7.63
C VAL A 138 -3.29 -6.77 8.79
N GLU A 139 -3.36 -5.81 9.71
CA GLU A 139 -2.52 -5.74 10.91
C GLU A 139 -2.72 -6.99 11.77
N LYS A 140 -3.97 -7.38 12.04
CA LYS A 140 -4.29 -8.59 12.81
C LYS A 140 -3.69 -9.84 12.17
N ALA A 141 -3.79 -9.97 10.85
CA ALA A 141 -3.20 -11.10 10.12
C ALA A 141 -1.66 -11.09 10.18
N MET A 142 -1.05 -9.92 10.06
CA MET A 142 0.40 -9.73 10.17
C MET A 142 0.92 -10.05 11.58
N ARG A 143 0.28 -9.53 12.63
CA ARG A 143 0.65 -9.79 14.03
C ARG A 143 0.51 -11.28 14.37
N ALA A 144 -0.55 -11.92 13.90
CA ALA A 144 -0.74 -13.36 14.09
C ALA A 144 0.39 -14.21 13.48
N TRP A 145 0.99 -13.74 12.38
CA TRP A 145 2.14 -14.38 11.74
C TRP A 145 3.46 -14.06 12.45
N TYR A 146 3.81 -12.80 12.61
CA TYR A 146 5.15 -12.41 13.07
C TYR A 146 5.32 -12.43 14.59
N ILE A 147 4.30 -11.98 15.33
CA ILE A 147 4.36 -11.79 16.77
C ILE A 147 3.81 -13.01 17.50
N GLU A 148 2.56 -13.39 17.19
CA GLU A 148 1.86 -14.45 17.93
C GLU A 148 2.24 -15.85 17.47
N ARG A 149 2.81 -16.00 16.26
CA ARG A 149 3.24 -17.28 15.66
C ARG A 149 2.13 -18.34 15.64
N LYS A 150 0.87 -17.92 15.47
CA LYS A 150 -0.33 -18.79 15.50
C LYS A 150 -0.69 -19.41 14.15
N LEU A 151 -0.05 -18.96 13.07
CA LEU A 151 -0.37 -19.40 11.72
C LEU A 151 0.73 -20.31 11.20
N ALA A 152 0.36 -21.42 10.53
CA ALA A 152 1.32 -22.30 9.86
C ALA A 152 1.86 -21.70 8.55
N LYS A 153 1.09 -20.79 7.94
CA LYS A 153 1.46 -20.02 6.73
C LYS A 153 0.97 -18.58 6.87
N PRO A 154 1.67 -17.58 6.31
CA PRO A 154 1.20 -16.22 6.34
C PRO A 154 -0.15 -16.10 5.59
N ARG A 155 -0.99 -15.17 6.03
CA ARG A 155 -2.31 -14.95 5.43
C ARG A 155 -2.24 -13.98 4.26
N THR A 156 -3.11 -14.25 3.28
CA THR A 156 -3.41 -13.32 2.18
C THR A 156 -4.75 -12.65 2.44
N CYS A 157 -4.75 -11.32 2.52
CA CYS A 157 -5.93 -10.49 2.63
C CYS A 157 -6.33 -9.99 1.25
N ILE A 158 -7.53 -10.31 0.79
CA ILE A 158 -8.03 -9.88 -0.53
C ILE A 158 -9.03 -8.75 -0.33
N VAL A 159 -8.75 -7.59 -0.92
CA VAL A 159 -9.59 -6.39 -0.84
C VAL A 159 -10.41 -6.28 -2.11
N ILE A 160 -11.72 -6.54 -1.98
CA ILE A 160 -12.69 -6.53 -3.07
C ILE A 160 -13.52 -5.25 -2.98
N GLY A 161 -13.93 -4.73 -4.13
CA GLY A 161 -14.88 -3.63 -4.19
C GLY A 161 -15.12 -3.12 -5.59
N THR A 162 -16.13 -2.28 -5.73
CA THR A 162 -16.57 -1.67 -7.00
C THR A 162 -15.42 -0.96 -7.74
N PRO A 163 -15.42 -0.95 -9.09
CA PRO A 163 -14.45 -0.17 -9.87
C PRO A 163 -14.49 1.31 -9.48
N GLY A 164 -13.33 1.96 -9.48
CA GLY A 164 -13.23 3.39 -9.18
C GLY A 164 -13.47 3.79 -7.71
N ILE A 165 -13.79 2.85 -6.81
CA ILE A 165 -14.08 3.17 -5.39
C ILE A 165 -12.85 3.66 -4.60
N GLY A 166 -11.66 3.56 -5.18
CA GLY A 166 -10.41 4.06 -4.59
C GLY A 166 -9.56 3.00 -3.87
N LYS A 167 -9.66 1.71 -4.23
CA LYS A 167 -8.84 0.64 -3.63
C LYS A 167 -7.33 0.91 -3.80
N SER A 168 -6.88 1.07 -5.03
CA SER A 168 -5.48 1.32 -5.35
C SER A 168 -4.99 2.69 -4.83
N PHE A 169 -5.75 3.75 -5.11
CA PHE A 169 -5.39 5.12 -4.71
C PHE A 169 -5.37 5.32 -3.18
N SER A 170 -6.42 4.90 -2.48
CA SER A 170 -6.57 5.13 -1.04
C SER A 170 -6.03 3.95 -0.22
N CYS A 171 -6.57 2.75 -0.42
CA CYS A 171 -6.22 1.59 0.40
C CYS A 171 -4.75 1.17 0.20
N GLY A 172 -4.26 1.09 -1.04
CA GLY A 172 -2.86 0.75 -1.31
C GLY A 172 -1.87 1.71 -0.67
N SER A 173 -2.07 3.01 -0.87
CA SER A 173 -1.23 4.05 -0.27
C SER A 173 -1.31 4.05 1.26
N PHE A 174 -2.50 3.82 1.83
CA PHE A 174 -2.68 3.77 3.29
C PHE A 174 -2.02 2.55 3.91
N LEU A 175 -2.20 1.36 3.34
CA LEU A 175 -1.52 0.14 3.79
C LEU A 175 0.00 0.33 3.72
N LEU A 176 0.49 0.93 2.64
CA LEU A 176 1.91 1.25 2.50
C LEU A 176 2.40 2.17 3.61
N HIS A 177 1.69 3.27 3.87
CA HIS A 177 2.01 4.18 4.96
C HIS A 177 2.06 3.44 6.30
N GLN A 178 0.99 2.71 6.65
CA GLN A 178 0.88 2.04 7.93
C GLN A 178 1.96 0.98 8.15
N LEU A 179 2.36 0.24 7.10
CA LEU A 179 3.42 -0.77 7.19
C LEU A 179 4.82 -0.17 7.32
N VAL A 180 5.06 0.97 6.68
CA VAL A 180 6.34 1.69 6.74
C VAL A 180 6.54 2.36 8.09
N HIS A 181 5.44 2.85 8.68
CA HIS A 181 5.39 3.52 9.98
C HIS A 181 4.92 2.60 11.10
N TYR A 182 4.98 1.27 10.91
CA TYR A 182 4.51 0.33 11.91
C TYR A 182 5.45 0.30 13.11
N ASP A 183 4.94 0.76 14.26
CA ASP A 183 5.68 0.71 15.52
C ASP A 183 5.98 -0.73 15.96
N GLY A 184 7.13 -0.91 16.60
CA GLY A 184 7.59 -2.22 17.07
C GLY A 184 8.48 -2.97 16.09
N GLY A 185 8.82 -2.37 14.95
CA GLY A 185 9.85 -2.88 14.06
C GLY A 185 9.58 -4.29 13.53
N VAL A 186 8.31 -4.66 13.39
CA VAL A 186 7.91 -6.02 13.00
C VAL A 186 8.16 -6.28 11.52
N VAL A 187 8.08 -5.25 10.68
CA VAL A 187 8.27 -5.33 9.23
C VAL A 187 9.57 -4.62 8.86
N ASP A 188 10.53 -5.32 8.26
CA ASP A 188 11.75 -4.72 7.71
C ASP A 188 11.54 -4.16 6.31
N VAL A 189 10.73 -4.84 5.49
CA VAL A 189 10.61 -4.54 4.06
C VAL A 189 9.16 -4.60 3.59
N VAL A 190 8.72 -3.59 2.84
CA VAL A 190 7.42 -3.58 2.16
C VAL A 190 7.64 -3.65 0.66
N ALA A 191 7.10 -4.69 0.01
CA ALA A 191 7.09 -4.82 -1.44
C ALA A 191 5.73 -4.40 -1.98
N TYR A 192 5.68 -3.32 -2.76
CA TYR A 192 4.46 -2.82 -3.38
C TYR A 192 4.49 -2.98 -4.89
N PHE A 193 3.75 -3.98 -5.38
CA PHE A 193 3.53 -4.19 -6.80
C PHE A 193 2.36 -3.34 -7.29
N VAL A 194 2.62 -2.46 -8.24
CA VAL A 194 1.61 -1.55 -8.80
C VAL A 194 1.87 -1.30 -10.29
N SER A 195 0.86 -1.53 -11.13
CA SER A 195 1.01 -1.56 -12.59
C SER A 195 2.15 -2.50 -13.02
N LYS A 196 3.13 -2.02 -13.79
CA LYS A 196 4.32 -2.76 -14.21
C LYS A 196 5.51 -2.64 -13.25
N TYR A 197 5.39 -1.84 -12.20
CA TYR A 197 6.49 -1.55 -11.28
C TYR A 197 6.35 -2.35 -9.98
N CYS A 198 7.49 -2.54 -9.32
CA CYS A 198 7.53 -2.98 -7.92
C CYS A 198 8.41 -1.99 -7.14
N TYR A 199 7.90 -1.52 -6.00
CA TYR A 199 8.64 -0.68 -5.06
C TYR A 199 9.00 -1.54 -3.86
N VAL A 200 10.29 -1.75 -3.62
CA VAL A 200 10.82 -2.42 -2.45
C VAL A 200 11.29 -1.36 -1.47
N ILE A 201 10.60 -1.24 -0.35
CA ILE A 201 10.79 -0.20 0.64
C ILE A 201 11.38 -0.84 1.88
N HIS A 202 12.61 -0.45 2.21
CA HIS A 202 13.28 -0.83 3.45
C HIS A 202 12.88 0.17 4.53
N ASN A 203 12.24 -0.32 5.57
CA ASN A 203 11.85 0.49 6.72
C ASN A 203 13.09 0.95 7.47
N ALA A 204 13.02 2.15 8.04
CA ALA A 204 14.08 2.67 8.88
C ALA A 204 14.26 1.79 10.13
N ARG A 205 15.51 1.63 10.56
CA ARG A 205 15.90 0.92 11.78
C ARG A 205 16.81 1.83 12.60
N PRO A 206 16.98 1.61 13.92
CA PRO A 206 17.94 2.35 14.71
C PRO A 206 19.33 2.32 14.04
N GLY A 207 19.81 3.49 13.61
CA GLY A 207 21.10 3.65 12.92
C GLY A 207 21.13 3.31 11.42
N VAL A 208 20.02 2.90 10.81
CA VAL A 208 19.95 2.63 9.36
C VAL A 208 18.77 3.40 8.75
N PRO A 209 19.02 4.38 7.86
CA PRO A 209 17.94 5.11 7.21
C PRO A 209 17.12 4.18 6.32
N GLY A 210 15.81 4.44 6.23
CA GLY A 210 14.95 3.77 5.28
C GLY A 210 15.36 4.10 3.84
N ARG A 211 15.01 3.21 2.90
CA ARG A 211 15.35 3.37 1.48
C ARG A 211 14.24 2.82 0.60
N VAL A 212 14.01 3.45 -0.54
CA VAL A 212 13.06 2.95 -1.56
C VAL A 212 13.81 2.56 -2.82
N VAL A 213 13.55 1.36 -3.34
CA VAL A 213 14.09 0.87 -4.61
C VAL A 213 12.94 0.54 -5.56
N LYS A 214 12.98 1.10 -6.77
CA LYS A 214 11.98 0.82 -7.81
C LYS A 214 12.55 -0.15 -8.83
N TYR A 215 11.77 -1.18 -9.13
CA TYR A 215 12.00 -2.15 -10.17
C TYR A 215 10.98 -1.94 -11.30
N SER A 216 11.47 -1.82 -12.53
CA SER A 216 10.63 -1.86 -13.74
C SER A 216 10.38 -3.27 -14.27
N ASP A 217 11.17 -4.24 -13.82
CA ASP A 217 11.00 -5.65 -14.11
C ASP A 217 10.52 -6.38 -12.85
N LYS A 218 9.33 -6.98 -12.93
CA LYS A 218 8.72 -7.72 -11.83
C LYS A 218 9.52 -8.98 -11.48
N ARG A 219 10.15 -9.66 -12.44
CA ARG A 219 10.93 -10.88 -12.17
C ARG A 219 12.18 -10.58 -11.37
N ALA A 220 12.90 -9.53 -11.77
CA ALA A 220 14.04 -9.03 -10.99
C ALA A 220 13.63 -8.65 -9.56
N ALA A 221 12.48 -7.98 -9.41
CA ALA A 221 11.95 -7.63 -8.08
C ALA A 221 11.63 -8.86 -7.24
N VAL A 222 10.93 -9.85 -7.81
CA VAL A 222 10.57 -11.09 -7.11
C VAL A 222 11.79 -11.88 -6.69
N SER A 223 12.79 -12.01 -7.57
CA SER A 223 14.07 -12.66 -7.23
C SER A 223 14.72 -11.99 -6.02
N LYS A 224 14.80 -10.65 -6.03
CA LYS A 224 15.38 -9.90 -4.91
C LYS A 224 14.55 -10.02 -3.62
N ILE A 225 13.21 -10.01 -3.73
CA ILE A 225 12.32 -10.19 -2.57
C ILE A 225 12.50 -11.58 -1.97
N ASN A 226 12.60 -12.63 -2.79
CA ASN A 226 12.81 -14.00 -2.31
C ASN A 226 14.16 -14.15 -1.59
N GLU A 227 15.22 -13.50 -2.08
CA GLU A 227 16.50 -13.42 -1.39
C GLU A 227 16.36 -12.75 -0.01
N ILE A 228 15.69 -11.59 0.04
CA ILE A 228 15.48 -10.82 1.28
C ILE A 228 14.59 -11.59 2.27
N ALA A 229 13.56 -12.29 1.79
CA ALA A 229 12.59 -12.99 2.62
C ALA A 229 13.20 -14.15 3.41
N SER A 230 14.40 -14.60 3.05
CA SER A 230 15.16 -15.61 3.80
C SER A 230 15.68 -15.09 5.15
N CYS A 231 15.87 -13.78 5.30
CA CYS A 231 16.52 -13.19 6.48
C CYS A 231 15.78 -12.02 7.10
N LYS A 232 14.82 -11.39 6.40
CA LYS A 232 14.08 -10.23 6.87
C LYS A 232 12.58 -10.48 6.86
N SER A 233 11.89 -9.85 7.81
CA SER A 233 10.43 -9.82 7.80
C SER A 233 9.94 -8.82 6.77
N GLY A 234 8.82 -9.11 6.12
CA GLY A 234 8.30 -8.19 5.13
C GLY A 234 6.82 -8.36 4.88
N PHE A 235 6.29 -7.46 4.06
CA PHE A 235 4.89 -7.46 3.70
C PHE A 235 4.76 -7.17 2.22
N VAL A 236 3.83 -7.85 1.55
CA VAL A 236 3.58 -7.65 0.12
C VAL A 236 2.23 -6.98 -0.08
N ILE A 237 2.21 -5.86 -0.80
CA ILE A 237 1.00 -5.27 -1.36
C ILE A 237 1.00 -5.55 -2.86
N VAL A 238 -0.05 -6.18 -3.37
CA VAL A 238 -0.24 -6.45 -4.79
C VAL A 238 -1.46 -5.71 -5.29
N ASP A 239 -1.24 -4.66 -6.08
CA ASP A 239 -2.28 -3.84 -6.68
C ASP A 239 -2.43 -4.18 -8.16
N ILE A 240 -3.48 -4.96 -8.42
CA ILE A 240 -3.78 -5.51 -9.72
C ILE A 240 -4.63 -4.47 -10.46
N SER A 241 -3.99 -3.71 -11.35
CA SER A 241 -4.64 -2.56 -12.01
C SER A 241 -5.25 -2.89 -13.37
N LYS A 242 -4.91 -4.02 -14.00
CA LYS A 242 -5.38 -4.40 -15.34
C LYS A 242 -6.00 -5.79 -15.36
N LYS A 243 -6.90 -5.99 -16.33
CA LYS A 243 -7.50 -7.27 -16.69
C LYS A 243 -6.41 -8.32 -16.94
N GLY A 244 -6.57 -9.52 -16.36
CA GLY A 244 -5.64 -10.64 -16.54
C GLY A 244 -4.25 -10.48 -15.94
N GLN A 245 -4.02 -9.46 -15.08
CA GLN A 245 -2.81 -9.41 -14.27
C GLN A 245 -2.99 -10.27 -13.02
N PHE A 246 -2.07 -11.18 -12.82
CA PHE A 246 -2.01 -12.01 -11.62
C PHE A 246 -0.92 -11.50 -10.67
N PRO A 247 -1.05 -11.78 -9.36
CA PRO A 247 0.10 -11.72 -8.47
C PRO A 247 1.25 -12.54 -9.09
N PRO A 248 2.51 -12.09 -8.99
CA PRO A 248 3.61 -12.87 -9.55
C PRO A 248 3.64 -14.28 -8.92
N GLU A 249 3.51 -15.32 -9.74
CA GLU A 249 3.45 -16.73 -9.28
C GLU A 249 4.70 -17.15 -8.49
N GLU A 250 5.85 -16.58 -8.85
CA GLU A 250 7.16 -16.84 -8.24
C GLU A 250 7.38 -16.12 -6.91
N LEU A 251 6.46 -15.25 -6.50
CA LEU A 251 6.54 -14.56 -5.23
C LEU A 251 6.31 -15.57 -4.10
N SER A 252 7.26 -15.73 -3.18
CA SER A 252 7.10 -16.67 -2.07
C SER A 252 6.03 -16.17 -1.09
N THR A 253 4.76 -16.47 -1.39
CA THR A 253 3.60 -16.23 -0.51
C THR A 253 3.67 -17.08 0.77
N LYS A 254 4.69 -17.93 0.91
CA LYS A 254 4.95 -18.76 2.10
C LYS A 254 5.69 -18.01 3.22
N SER A 255 6.35 -16.89 2.91
CA SER A 255 7.25 -16.22 3.87
C SER A 255 6.64 -14.93 4.43
N TRP A 256 5.98 -14.14 3.59
CA TRP A 256 5.47 -12.82 3.94
C TRP A 256 3.94 -12.73 3.80
N PRO A 257 3.23 -12.11 4.76
CA PRO A 257 1.83 -11.75 4.61
C PRO A 257 1.60 -10.86 3.41
N THR A 258 0.44 -11.01 2.77
CA THR A 258 0.14 -10.33 1.51
C THR A 258 -1.24 -9.67 1.55
N ALA A 259 -1.34 -8.43 1.07
CA ALA A 259 -2.61 -7.78 0.75
C ALA A 259 -2.76 -7.65 -0.77
N VAL A 260 -3.84 -8.19 -1.33
CA VAL A 260 -4.14 -8.11 -2.75
C VAL A 260 -5.31 -7.15 -2.96
N LEU A 261 -5.07 -6.08 -3.71
CA LEU A 261 -6.09 -5.12 -4.14
C LEU A 261 -6.54 -5.54 -5.53
N THR A 262 -7.77 -6.01 -5.63
CA THR A 262 -8.27 -6.65 -6.85
C THR A 262 -8.92 -5.64 -7.77
N PRO A 263 -8.83 -5.79 -9.10
CA PRO A 263 -9.77 -5.12 -9.96
C PRO A 263 -11.13 -5.83 -9.78
N PRO A 264 -12.22 -5.15 -10.11
CA PRO A 264 -13.53 -5.76 -10.19
C PRO A 264 -13.61 -6.54 -11.51
N ASP A 265 -13.25 -7.83 -11.48
CA ASP A 265 -13.38 -8.71 -12.64
C ASP A 265 -13.83 -10.10 -12.18
N VAL A 266 -14.92 -10.57 -12.79
CA VAL A 266 -15.54 -11.88 -12.57
C VAL A 266 -14.55 -13.00 -12.88
N ASN A 267 -13.69 -12.82 -13.89
CA ASN A 267 -12.72 -13.85 -14.31
C ASN A 267 -11.67 -14.14 -13.22
N HIS A 268 -11.26 -13.13 -12.44
CA HIS A 268 -10.35 -13.34 -11.33
C HIS A 268 -11.03 -14.07 -10.16
N TYR A 269 -12.31 -13.78 -9.91
CA TYR A 269 -13.08 -14.47 -8.88
C TYR A 269 -13.23 -15.97 -9.20
N GLU A 270 -13.59 -16.32 -10.43
CA GLU A 270 -13.72 -17.73 -10.86
C GLU A 270 -12.42 -18.52 -10.73
N GLN A 271 -11.28 -17.89 -11.08
CA GLN A 271 -9.97 -18.53 -10.93
C GLN A 271 -9.59 -18.71 -9.45
N TRP A 272 -9.82 -17.71 -8.60
CA TRP A 272 -9.52 -17.83 -7.16
C TRP A 272 -10.43 -18.80 -6.42
N VAL A 273 -11.66 -18.98 -6.88
CA VAL A 273 -12.55 -20.02 -6.36
C VAL A 273 -12.00 -21.40 -6.71
N LYS A 274 -11.46 -21.60 -7.93
CA LYS A 274 -10.81 -22.86 -8.32
C LYS A 274 -9.54 -23.15 -7.51
N ASP A 275 -8.74 -22.13 -7.23
CA ASP A 275 -7.50 -22.26 -6.44
C ASP A 275 -7.76 -22.50 -4.93
N ARG A 276 -9.01 -22.38 -4.48
CA ARG A 276 -9.42 -22.64 -3.08
C ARG A 276 -9.67 -24.12 -2.78
N GLU A 277 -9.83 -24.97 -3.79
CA GLU A 277 -10.21 -26.38 -3.64
C GLU A 277 -9.02 -27.36 -3.54
N TRP A 278 -7.88 -26.92 -3.00
CA TRP A 278 -6.68 -27.76 -2.78
C TRP A 278 -6.22 -27.72 -1.32
#